data_AF-A0A0D9WBH4-F1
#
_entry.id   AF-A0A0D9WBH4-F1
#
_cell.length_a   1.000
_cell.length_b   1.000
_cell.length_c   1.000
_cell.angle_alpha   90.00
_cell.angle_beta   90.00
_cell.angle_gamma   90.00
#
_symmetry.space_group_name_H-M   'P 1'
#
loop_
_entity.id
_entity.type
_entity.pdbx_description
1 polymer ?
#
loop_
_entity_poly.entity_id
_entity_poly.type
_entity_poly.pdbx_seq_one_letter_code
_entity_poly.pdbx_strand_id
1 'polypeptide(L)'
;MGAATLPLPLLAAACCCLLADAGALVGQTCAAAASSCGAGMRCATCSPLAGSGPAVCSRTTPLDPKSHGTGLAFNRYTWLTTHNSFAVVGSPSHTGTPIIAPPNQEDTNGVRGLMLDAYDFQNDVWLCHSFGGKCYSFAAFQRAVDVLKEIQSFLEANPSEVITVLMEDYTAPGSLGKVVSASGLSKYLFPVAKMPKDGGDWPLLKDMIAQNHRLIVFTSKQGKESSDGLAYEWDYVVETQYGNDGLVGGSCQKRSESRPMDSTKQSLILVNFFSTNPSQSWACGNNSAPLVAKLKACYHASANRWPNFIAVDFYMRSTGGGAPLATDVANGQIQCGCDSIAYCKAGSAFGSCTLPSPPATSPAAAPPKAATISPAAAPPKAAAISLSPAAAPPDTIYTTSPAPSETASISPAAAAPPETAAIYIPPLAATASMKLEVSMKAEKAASTGTSPADTAAKSAAVPSHVSTIFLFGLMPSLLLLLASLS
;
A
#
# COMPACT_ATOMS: atom_id res chain seq x y z
N MET A 1 45.74 -74.29 -5.25
CA MET A 1 46.29 -72.96 -4.86
C MET A 1 45.49 -71.91 -5.60
N GLY A 2 45.35 -70.69 -5.05
CA GLY A 2 44.50 -69.63 -5.62
C GLY A 2 43.31 -69.30 -4.72
N ALA A 3 43.57 -68.59 -3.61
CA ALA A 3 42.51 -67.98 -2.81
C ALA A 3 42.25 -66.56 -3.35
N ALA A 4 41.01 -66.29 -3.76
CA ALA A 4 40.60 -64.98 -4.26
C ALA A 4 39.82 -64.22 -3.17
N THR A 5 40.49 -63.26 -2.51
CA THR A 5 39.86 -62.38 -1.53
C THR A 5 39.08 -61.27 -2.24
N LEU A 6 37.75 -61.33 -2.19
CA LEU A 6 36.87 -60.23 -2.60
C LEU A 6 36.71 -59.24 -1.44
N PRO A 7 37.04 -57.95 -1.61
CA PRO A 7 36.82 -56.94 -0.57
C PRO A 7 35.35 -56.54 -0.50
N LEU A 8 34.81 -56.45 0.72
CA LEU A 8 33.46 -55.97 0.96
C LEU A 8 33.46 -54.42 0.94
N PRO A 9 32.72 -53.76 0.03
CA PRO A 9 32.63 -52.29 0.04
C PRO A 9 31.75 -51.82 1.20
N LEU A 10 32.28 -50.94 2.06
CA LEU A 10 31.45 -50.22 3.02
C LEU A 10 30.51 -49.29 2.26
N LEU A 11 29.20 -49.52 2.34
CA LEU A 11 28.21 -48.48 2.05
C LEU A 11 28.28 -47.42 3.15
N ALA A 12 29.08 -46.38 2.92
CA ALA A 12 28.98 -45.14 3.67
C ALA A 12 27.65 -44.47 3.31
N ALA A 13 26.60 -44.78 4.07
CA ALA A 13 25.29 -44.17 3.93
C ALA A 13 25.36 -42.69 4.33
N ALA A 14 25.70 -41.84 3.36
CA ALA A 14 25.71 -40.39 3.52
C ALA A 14 24.27 -39.90 3.76
N CYS A 15 23.90 -39.78 5.03
CA CYS A 15 22.64 -39.20 5.43
C CYS A 15 22.66 -37.70 5.11
N CYS A 16 22.26 -37.34 3.90
CA CYS A 16 21.97 -35.97 3.52
C CYS A 16 20.73 -35.51 4.27
N CYS A 17 20.92 -35.08 5.52
CA CYS A 17 19.98 -34.22 6.21
C CYS A 17 19.79 -32.95 5.37
N LEU A 18 18.74 -32.94 4.55
CA LEU A 18 18.22 -31.73 3.94
C LEU A 18 17.70 -30.84 5.07
N LEU A 19 18.60 -30.05 5.64
CA LEU A 19 18.25 -28.87 6.39
C LEU A 19 17.53 -27.95 5.42
N ALA A 20 16.19 -27.98 5.45
CA ALA A 20 15.40 -26.93 4.83
C ALA A 20 15.75 -25.65 5.56
N ASP A 21 16.45 -24.73 4.89
CA ASP A 21 16.80 -23.42 5.46
C ASP A 21 15.52 -22.72 5.90
N ALA A 22 15.35 -22.63 7.22
CA ALA A 22 14.21 -21.98 7.84
C ALA A 22 14.35 -20.47 7.63
N GLY A 23 13.86 -20.00 6.48
CA GLY A 23 14.01 -18.62 6.03
C GLY A 23 13.64 -17.61 7.11
N ALA A 24 14.49 -16.60 7.24
CA ALA A 24 14.47 -15.61 8.31
C ALA A 24 13.09 -14.97 8.50
N LEU A 25 12.74 -14.81 9.76
CA LEU A 25 11.42 -14.40 10.25
C LEU A 25 11.23 -12.88 10.12
N VAL A 26 9.97 -12.45 10.25
CA VAL A 26 9.58 -11.03 10.23
C VAL A 26 10.44 -10.20 11.19
N GLY A 27 11.07 -9.14 10.68
CA GLY A 27 11.93 -8.23 11.45
C GLY A 27 13.36 -8.73 11.71
N GLN A 28 13.72 -9.97 11.33
CA GLN A 28 15.12 -10.40 11.35
C GLN A 28 15.91 -9.73 10.23
N THR A 29 17.21 -9.52 10.45
CA THR A 29 18.10 -8.88 9.48
C THR A 29 18.37 -9.76 8.27
N CYS A 30 18.56 -9.14 7.11
CA CYS A 30 18.72 -9.84 5.83
C CYS A 30 19.72 -9.12 4.92
N ALA A 31 20.27 -9.84 3.94
CA ALA A 31 21.11 -9.30 2.89
C ALA A 31 20.31 -9.20 1.57
N ALA A 32 20.29 -8.03 0.94
CA ALA A 32 19.47 -7.78 -0.26
C ALA A 32 19.82 -8.63 -1.50
N ALA A 33 20.96 -9.34 -1.47
CA ALA A 33 21.46 -10.16 -2.58
C ALA A 33 21.02 -11.64 -2.54
N ALA A 34 20.31 -12.08 -1.49
CA ALA A 34 19.77 -13.43 -1.38
C ALA A 34 18.38 -13.41 -0.74
N SER A 35 17.49 -14.32 -1.16
CA SER A 35 16.16 -14.49 -0.56
C SER A 35 16.25 -15.25 0.77
N SER A 36 16.95 -14.67 1.74
CA SER A 36 17.12 -15.28 3.08
C SER A 36 15.86 -15.25 3.93
N CYS A 37 14.81 -14.53 3.49
CA CYS A 37 13.52 -14.46 4.15
C CYS A 37 12.61 -15.62 3.71
N GLY A 38 11.77 -16.13 4.62
CA GLY A 38 10.74 -17.10 4.27
C GLY A 38 9.68 -16.59 3.28
N ALA A 39 8.84 -17.50 2.77
CA ALA A 39 7.80 -17.18 1.78
C ALA A 39 6.81 -16.09 2.27
N GLY A 40 6.33 -15.25 1.35
CA GLY A 40 5.46 -14.10 1.67
C GLY A 40 6.19 -12.93 2.34
N MET A 41 7.54 -12.92 2.27
CA MET A 41 8.38 -11.83 2.78
C MET A 41 9.47 -11.42 1.76
N ARG A 42 9.91 -10.17 1.88
CA ARG A 42 10.99 -9.56 1.08
C ARG A 42 12.01 -8.89 2.01
N CYS A 43 13.29 -8.96 1.66
CA CYS A 43 14.31 -8.16 2.34
C CYS A 43 14.14 -6.68 1.96
N ALA A 44 13.81 -5.82 2.94
CA ALA A 44 13.51 -4.41 2.73
C ALA A 44 14.32 -3.50 3.66
N THR A 45 14.54 -2.26 3.26
CA THR A 45 15.17 -1.22 4.10
C THR A 45 14.43 0.10 3.94
N CYS A 46 14.36 0.87 5.03
CA CYS A 46 13.82 2.23 5.05
C CYS A 46 14.92 3.30 4.88
N SER A 47 16.15 2.89 4.58
CA SER A 47 17.24 3.81 4.22
C SER A 47 16.82 4.72 3.05
N PRO A 48 17.13 6.03 3.06
CA PRO A 48 18.04 6.72 3.97
C PRO A 48 17.38 7.39 5.19
N LEU A 49 16.20 6.95 5.66
CA LEU A 49 15.61 7.53 6.88
C LEU A 49 16.55 7.36 8.09
N ALA A 50 16.69 8.42 8.88
CA ALA A 50 17.48 8.40 10.11
C ALA A 50 16.93 7.35 11.08
N GLY A 51 17.80 6.48 11.60
CA GLY A 51 17.40 5.38 12.47
C GLY A 51 16.77 4.17 11.78
N SER A 52 16.73 4.10 10.44
CA SER A 52 16.13 3.00 9.67
C SER A 52 16.73 1.60 9.92
N GLY A 53 17.94 1.52 10.49
CA GLY A 53 18.62 0.27 10.76
C GLY A 53 19.11 -0.47 9.50
N PRO A 54 19.61 -1.72 9.66
CA PRO A 54 19.91 -2.62 8.56
C PRO A 54 18.62 -3.05 7.82
N ALA A 55 18.77 -3.71 6.67
CA ALA A 55 17.64 -4.32 5.98
C ALA A 55 17.05 -5.50 6.80
N VAL A 56 15.73 -5.64 6.79
CA VAL A 56 14.98 -6.67 7.53
C VAL A 56 13.95 -7.39 6.66
N CYS A 57 13.67 -8.64 6.99
CA CYS A 57 12.61 -9.42 6.37
C CYS A 57 11.24 -8.84 6.70
N SER A 58 10.57 -8.34 5.66
CA SER A 58 9.28 -7.65 5.76
C SER A 58 8.19 -8.43 5.03
N ARG A 59 7.00 -8.52 5.61
CA ARG A 59 5.86 -9.20 4.97
C ARG A 59 5.36 -8.43 3.74
N THR A 60 5.02 -9.19 2.71
CA THR A 60 4.50 -8.70 1.43
C THR A 60 3.08 -9.18 1.14
N THR A 61 2.53 -10.07 1.97
CA THR A 61 1.20 -10.66 1.74
C THR A 61 0.42 -10.77 3.06
N PRO A 62 -0.82 -10.25 3.14
CA PRO A 62 -1.70 -10.45 4.30
C PRO A 62 -2.10 -11.94 4.41
N LEU A 63 -2.66 -12.35 5.54
CA LEU A 63 -3.38 -13.62 5.61
C LEU A 63 -4.67 -13.50 4.79
N ASP A 64 -5.07 -14.57 4.09
CA ASP A 64 -6.34 -14.55 3.36
C ASP A 64 -7.48 -14.34 4.36
N PRO A 65 -8.24 -13.23 4.28
CA PRO A 65 -9.31 -12.97 5.22
C PRO A 65 -10.51 -13.91 5.04
N LYS A 66 -10.54 -14.73 3.99
CA LYS A 66 -11.51 -15.83 3.76
C LYS A 66 -11.12 -17.13 4.47
N SER A 67 -9.94 -17.21 5.08
CA SER A 67 -9.43 -18.41 5.80
C SER A 67 -10.36 -18.92 6.91
N HIS A 68 -11.15 -18.04 7.51
CA HIS A 68 -12.15 -18.36 8.53
C HIS A 68 -13.57 -18.51 7.97
N GLY A 69 -13.72 -18.48 6.64
CA GLY A 69 -14.97 -18.62 5.90
C GLY A 69 -15.39 -17.33 5.18
N THR A 70 -16.20 -17.51 4.13
CA THR A 70 -16.82 -16.45 3.33
C THR A 70 -18.24 -16.09 3.80
N GLY A 71 -18.58 -16.44 5.04
CA GLY A 71 -19.94 -16.36 5.59
C GLY A 71 -20.38 -14.99 6.13
N LEU A 72 -19.49 -14.00 6.18
CA LEU A 72 -19.81 -12.65 6.62
C LEU A 72 -20.21 -11.74 5.43
N ALA A 73 -20.85 -10.61 5.71
CA ALA A 73 -21.11 -9.54 4.75
C ALA A 73 -19.80 -8.91 4.23
N PHE A 74 -19.77 -8.43 2.98
CA PHE A 74 -18.54 -7.87 2.38
C PHE A 74 -17.91 -6.72 3.19
N ASN A 75 -18.71 -5.84 3.78
CA ASN A 75 -18.28 -4.77 4.69
C ASN A 75 -17.79 -5.27 6.07
N ARG A 76 -17.66 -6.58 6.28
CA ARG A 76 -17.01 -7.23 7.44
C ARG A 76 -15.65 -7.86 7.09
N TYR A 77 -15.09 -7.49 5.94
CA TYR A 77 -13.73 -7.82 5.52
C TYR A 77 -12.90 -6.53 5.37
N THR A 78 -11.59 -6.63 5.63
CA THR A 78 -10.63 -5.56 5.34
C THR A 78 -9.68 -6.00 4.23
N TRP A 79 -9.48 -5.15 3.23
CA TRP A 79 -8.69 -5.41 2.05
C TRP A 79 -7.49 -4.47 1.98
N LEU A 80 -6.29 -5.04 1.83
CA LEU A 80 -5.11 -4.27 1.49
C LEU A 80 -5.31 -3.62 0.12
N THR A 81 -5.02 -2.33 0.05
CA THR A 81 -5.30 -1.47 -1.10
C THR A 81 -4.04 -0.70 -1.48
N THR A 82 -3.74 -0.61 -2.78
CA THR A 82 -2.62 0.21 -3.27
C THR A 82 -3.11 1.53 -3.83
N HIS A 83 -2.49 2.62 -3.39
CA HIS A 83 -2.64 3.92 -4.01
C HIS A 83 -1.91 3.92 -5.37
N ASN A 84 -2.55 4.48 -6.40
CA ASN A 84 -2.11 4.47 -7.80
C ASN A 84 -1.46 3.14 -8.24
N SER A 85 -2.25 2.06 -8.16
CA SER A 85 -1.82 0.67 -8.38
C SER A 85 -1.13 0.41 -9.72
N PHE A 86 -1.42 1.22 -10.74
CA PHE A 86 -0.84 1.12 -12.08
C PHE A 86 0.57 1.73 -12.20
N ALA A 87 1.01 2.52 -11.21
CA ALA A 87 2.24 3.30 -11.24
C ALA A 87 3.40 2.48 -10.65
N VAL A 88 3.87 1.46 -11.39
CA VAL A 88 4.87 0.51 -10.92
C VAL A 88 6.30 1.00 -11.22
N VAL A 89 7.24 0.74 -10.30
CA VAL A 89 8.66 1.03 -10.48
C VAL A 89 9.20 0.31 -11.72
N GLY A 90 9.64 1.09 -12.71
CA GLY A 90 10.20 0.57 -13.95
C GLY A 90 9.18 0.21 -15.03
N SER A 91 7.91 0.62 -14.89
CA SER A 91 6.93 0.53 -15.99
C SER A 91 7.50 1.09 -17.30
N PRO A 92 7.38 0.39 -18.44
CA PRO A 92 7.80 0.91 -19.73
C PRO A 92 6.87 2.05 -20.19
N SER A 93 7.38 2.95 -21.03
CA SER A 93 6.54 3.96 -21.66
C SER A 93 5.73 3.37 -22.82
N HIS A 94 4.41 3.51 -22.74
CA HIS A 94 3.49 3.20 -23.84
C HIS A 94 3.21 4.42 -24.75
N THR A 95 3.79 5.59 -24.46
CA THR A 95 3.62 6.83 -25.24
C THR A 95 4.84 7.21 -26.09
N GLY A 96 5.95 6.49 -25.94
CA GLY A 96 7.26 6.88 -26.49
C GLY A 96 7.95 8.04 -25.75
N THR A 97 7.26 8.69 -24.81
CA THR A 97 7.86 9.69 -23.90
C THR A 97 8.29 9.02 -22.60
N PRO A 98 9.52 9.20 -22.09
CA PRO A 98 9.92 8.66 -20.80
C PRO A 98 8.95 9.04 -19.69
N ILE A 99 8.59 8.08 -18.84
CA ILE A 99 7.76 8.35 -17.65
C ILE A 99 8.64 9.06 -16.61
N ILE A 100 8.21 10.24 -16.19
CA ILE A 100 8.87 11.11 -15.19
C ILE A 100 8.03 11.22 -13.92
N ALA A 101 6.71 10.99 -14.01
CA ALA A 101 5.85 10.91 -12.83
C ALA A 101 6.32 9.78 -11.89
N PRO A 102 6.33 10.00 -10.56
CA PRO A 102 6.87 9.02 -9.63
C PRO A 102 6.00 7.77 -9.59
N PRO A 103 6.60 6.56 -9.48
CA PRO A 103 5.85 5.35 -9.20
C PRO A 103 5.36 5.33 -7.74
N ASN A 104 4.33 4.53 -7.48
CA ASN A 104 3.72 4.33 -6.17
C ASN A 104 4.02 2.95 -5.59
N GLN A 105 4.38 1.95 -6.41
CA GLN A 105 4.49 0.54 -5.98
C GLN A 105 5.67 -0.19 -6.66
N GLU A 106 6.24 -1.22 -6.02
CA GLU A 106 7.14 -2.18 -6.71
C GLU A 106 6.40 -3.31 -7.44
N ASP A 107 5.18 -3.60 -7.01
CA ASP A 107 4.36 -4.76 -7.35
C ASP A 107 2.91 -4.46 -6.89
N THR A 108 1.95 -5.31 -7.22
CA THR A 108 0.61 -5.33 -6.60
C THR A 108 0.12 -6.74 -6.26
N ASN A 109 0.93 -7.79 -6.50
CA ASN A 109 0.59 -9.17 -6.22
C ASN A 109 0.14 -9.37 -4.75
N GLY A 110 -1.11 -9.80 -4.57
CA GLY A 110 -1.68 -10.12 -3.26
C GLY A 110 -2.58 -9.04 -2.65
N VAL A 111 -2.73 -7.85 -3.26
CA VAL A 111 -3.73 -6.86 -2.82
C VAL A 111 -5.10 -7.13 -3.43
N ARG A 112 -6.17 -6.49 -2.93
CA ARG A 112 -7.56 -6.67 -3.42
C ARG A 112 -8.35 -5.38 -3.60
N GLY A 113 -7.92 -4.27 -2.99
CA GLY A 113 -8.31 -2.92 -3.41
C GLY A 113 -7.26 -2.33 -4.36
N LEU A 114 -7.72 -1.59 -5.36
CA LEU A 114 -6.88 -0.85 -6.30
C LEU A 114 -7.40 0.58 -6.44
N MET A 115 -6.53 1.59 -6.31
CA MET A 115 -6.87 2.99 -6.63
C MET A 115 -6.25 3.36 -7.97
N LEU A 116 -7.03 3.93 -8.89
CA LEU A 116 -6.61 4.23 -10.27
C LEU A 116 -7.08 5.63 -10.71
N ASP A 117 -6.17 6.56 -10.93
CA ASP A 117 -6.47 7.87 -11.55
C ASP A 117 -6.68 7.73 -13.08
N ALA A 118 -7.90 7.97 -13.57
CA ALA A 118 -8.29 7.77 -14.97
C ALA A 118 -8.60 9.09 -15.71
N TYR A 119 -7.99 9.27 -16.88
CA TYR A 119 -8.07 10.48 -17.70
C TYR A 119 -8.38 10.15 -19.17
N ASP A 120 -9.13 11.02 -19.86
CA ASP A 120 -9.17 10.99 -21.33
C ASP A 120 -7.81 11.46 -21.90
N PHE A 121 -7.16 10.64 -22.72
CA PHE A 121 -5.85 10.95 -23.31
C PHE A 121 -5.63 10.20 -24.63
N GLN A 122 -5.10 10.87 -25.66
CA GLN A 122 -4.87 10.29 -27.00
C GLN A 122 -6.08 9.57 -27.62
N ASN A 123 -7.30 10.03 -27.32
CA ASN A 123 -8.60 9.45 -27.73
C ASN A 123 -8.96 8.09 -27.09
N ASP A 124 -8.31 7.73 -25.98
CA ASP A 124 -8.60 6.55 -25.15
C ASP A 124 -8.62 6.95 -23.66
N VAL A 125 -8.94 6.03 -22.75
CA VAL A 125 -8.80 6.25 -21.30
C VAL A 125 -7.44 5.73 -20.82
N TRP A 126 -6.65 6.62 -20.22
CA TRP A 126 -5.34 6.29 -19.67
C TRP A 126 -5.30 6.43 -18.16
N LEU A 127 -4.44 5.63 -17.55
CA LEU A 127 -4.07 5.75 -16.15
C LEU A 127 -2.80 6.58 -16.04
N CYS A 128 -2.90 7.72 -15.35
CA CYS A 128 -1.87 8.74 -15.36
C CYS A 128 -1.66 9.34 -13.97
N HIS A 129 -0.45 9.27 -13.43
CA HIS A 129 -0.14 9.95 -12.18
C HIS A 129 0.13 11.44 -12.49
N SER A 130 -0.93 12.25 -12.49
CA SER A 130 -0.98 13.57 -13.13
C SER A 130 -1.67 14.64 -12.28
N PHE A 131 -1.85 15.84 -12.84
CA PHE A 131 -2.36 17.00 -12.09
C PHE A 131 -3.22 17.93 -12.94
N GLY A 132 -4.13 18.67 -12.28
CA GLY A 132 -4.98 19.67 -12.93
C GLY A 132 -6.03 19.10 -13.88
N GLY A 133 -6.45 17.84 -13.67
CA GLY A 133 -7.46 17.16 -14.49
C GLY A 133 -7.03 16.88 -15.93
N LYS A 134 -5.72 16.76 -16.19
CA LYS A 134 -5.15 16.46 -17.49
C LYS A 134 -4.01 15.45 -17.37
N CYS A 135 -3.99 14.48 -18.29
CA CYS A 135 -2.86 13.58 -18.46
C CYS A 135 -1.84 14.17 -19.46
N TYR A 136 -0.55 13.91 -19.21
CA TYR A 136 0.57 14.30 -20.05
C TYR A 136 1.42 13.07 -20.41
N SER A 137 2.12 13.07 -21.56
CA SER A 137 2.85 11.88 -22.04
C SER A 137 3.94 11.36 -21.09
N PHE A 138 4.51 12.22 -20.23
CA PHE A 138 5.50 11.87 -19.20
C PHE A 138 4.88 11.33 -17.89
N ALA A 139 3.55 11.37 -17.78
CA ALA A 139 2.77 10.94 -16.63
C ALA A 139 1.78 9.82 -16.96
N ALA A 140 1.53 9.58 -18.24
CA ALA A 140 0.77 8.46 -18.77
C ALA A 140 1.57 7.16 -18.62
N PHE A 141 1.14 6.28 -17.72
CA PHE A 141 1.77 4.96 -17.56
C PHE A 141 1.25 4.00 -18.63
N GLN A 142 -0.07 3.78 -18.66
CA GLN A 142 -0.70 2.75 -19.49
C GLN A 142 -2.19 3.03 -19.71
N ARG A 143 -2.82 2.35 -20.69
CA ARG A 143 -4.25 2.46 -20.95
C ARG A 143 -5.06 1.72 -19.90
N ALA A 144 -6.18 2.29 -19.47
CA ALA A 144 -7.05 1.66 -18.47
C ALA A 144 -7.60 0.31 -18.95
N VAL A 145 -7.87 0.17 -20.26
CA VAL A 145 -8.40 -1.07 -20.87
C VAL A 145 -7.43 -2.25 -20.79
N ASP A 146 -6.13 -2.01 -20.63
CA ASP A 146 -5.13 -3.09 -20.54
C ASP A 146 -4.96 -3.54 -19.08
N VAL A 147 -4.89 -2.60 -18.12
CA VAL A 147 -4.93 -2.90 -16.67
C VAL A 147 -6.21 -3.65 -16.27
N LEU A 148 -7.37 -3.24 -16.80
CA LEU A 148 -8.63 -3.90 -16.51
C LEU A 148 -8.74 -5.31 -17.14
N LYS A 149 -7.93 -5.63 -18.17
CA LYS A 149 -7.77 -7.03 -18.65
C LYS A 149 -6.87 -7.85 -17.75
N GLU A 150 -5.88 -7.27 -17.06
CA GLU A 150 -5.12 -7.97 -16.02
C GLU A 150 -6.05 -8.36 -14.85
N ILE A 151 -6.93 -7.44 -14.43
CA ILE A 151 -7.99 -7.73 -13.43
C ILE A 151 -8.94 -8.83 -13.95
N GLN A 152 -9.34 -8.79 -15.23
CA GLN A 152 -10.20 -9.82 -15.83
C GLN A 152 -9.53 -11.21 -15.81
N SER A 153 -8.27 -11.26 -16.21
CA SER A 153 -7.46 -12.48 -16.24
C SER A 153 -7.25 -13.05 -14.83
N PHE A 154 -7.00 -12.18 -13.85
CA PHE A 154 -6.91 -12.54 -12.44
C PHE A 154 -8.23 -13.11 -11.90
N LEU A 155 -9.36 -12.47 -12.16
CA LEU A 155 -10.68 -12.94 -11.72
C LEU A 155 -11.11 -14.24 -12.40
N GLU A 156 -10.70 -14.48 -13.65
CA GLU A 156 -10.94 -15.76 -14.34
C GLU A 156 -10.11 -16.90 -13.73
N ALA A 157 -8.81 -16.67 -13.49
CA ALA A 157 -7.92 -17.66 -12.90
C ALA A 157 -8.23 -17.94 -11.42
N ASN A 158 -8.81 -16.98 -10.70
CA ASN A 158 -9.09 -17.06 -9.26
C ASN A 158 -10.59 -16.90 -8.99
N PRO A 159 -11.41 -17.96 -9.12
CA PRO A 159 -12.87 -17.87 -9.04
C PRO A 159 -13.42 -17.52 -7.65
N SER A 160 -12.63 -17.69 -6.59
CA SER A 160 -12.98 -17.32 -5.21
C SER A 160 -12.50 -15.93 -4.78
N GLU A 161 -12.01 -15.12 -5.72
CA GLU A 161 -11.50 -13.77 -5.46
C GLU A 161 -12.50 -12.68 -5.83
N VAL A 162 -12.43 -11.58 -5.07
CA VAL A 162 -13.18 -10.34 -5.28
C VAL A 162 -12.19 -9.18 -5.33
N ILE A 163 -12.35 -8.28 -6.30
CA ILE A 163 -11.54 -7.06 -6.45
C ILE A 163 -12.43 -5.83 -6.26
N THR A 164 -11.90 -4.81 -5.60
CA THR A 164 -12.49 -3.46 -5.57
C THR A 164 -11.57 -2.49 -6.31
N VAL A 165 -12.13 -1.69 -7.21
CA VAL A 165 -11.45 -0.59 -7.90
C VAL A 165 -12.08 0.73 -7.48
N LEU A 166 -11.27 1.68 -7.03
CA LEU A 166 -11.68 3.04 -6.72
C LEU A 166 -11.04 3.96 -7.77
N MET A 167 -11.85 4.60 -8.60
CA MET A 167 -11.38 5.35 -9.76
C MET A 167 -11.44 6.86 -9.47
N GLU A 168 -10.29 7.54 -9.41
CA GLU A 168 -10.27 8.99 -9.41
C GLU A 168 -10.49 9.49 -10.84
N ASP A 169 -11.64 10.11 -11.09
CA ASP A 169 -12.23 10.13 -12.42
C ASP A 169 -12.25 11.52 -13.08
N TYR A 170 -11.38 11.66 -14.09
CA TYR A 170 -11.20 12.83 -14.94
C TYR A 170 -11.66 12.60 -16.40
N THR A 171 -12.40 11.52 -16.70
CA THR A 171 -12.84 11.19 -18.07
C THR A 171 -14.11 11.94 -18.49
N ALA A 172 -14.52 11.81 -19.74
CA ALA A 172 -15.88 12.09 -20.19
C ALA A 172 -16.90 11.11 -19.57
N PRO A 173 -18.20 11.50 -19.45
CA PRO A 173 -19.26 10.60 -19.00
C PRO A 173 -19.44 9.39 -19.94
N GLY A 174 -19.54 8.20 -19.35
CA GLY A 174 -19.66 6.93 -20.06
C GLY A 174 -18.36 6.39 -20.63
N SER A 175 -17.20 7.01 -20.38
CA SER A 175 -15.91 6.46 -20.80
C SER A 175 -15.50 5.25 -19.95
N LEU A 176 -15.63 5.32 -18.62
CA LEU A 176 -15.22 4.22 -17.72
C LEU A 176 -16.10 2.98 -17.91
N GLY A 177 -17.42 3.18 -18.08
CA GLY A 177 -18.35 2.09 -18.37
C GLY A 177 -17.99 1.32 -19.65
N LYS A 178 -17.54 2.03 -20.70
CA LYS A 178 -17.04 1.43 -21.95
C LYS A 178 -15.75 0.65 -21.72
N VAL A 179 -14.81 1.17 -20.93
CA VAL A 179 -13.53 0.48 -20.63
C VAL A 179 -13.78 -0.81 -19.85
N VAL A 180 -14.63 -0.78 -18.82
CA VAL A 180 -15.04 -1.98 -18.05
C VAL A 180 -15.67 -3.03 -18.95
N SER A 181 -16.51 -2.62 -19.90
CA SER A 181 -17.10 -3.51 -20.91
C SER A 181 -16.07 -4.07 -21.89
N ALA A 182 -15.21 -3.21 -22.47
CA ALA A 182 -14.17 -3.59 -23.43
C ALA A 182 -13.06 -4.49 -22.84
N SER A 183 -12.88 -4.45 -21.52
CA SER A 183 -11.98 -5.35 -20.78
C SER A 183 -12.63 -6.68 -20.39
N GLY A 184 -13.91 -6.90 -20.76
CA GLY A 184 -14.65 -8.12 -20.42
C GLY A 184 -15.09 -8.22 -18.96
N LEU A 185 -14.98 -7.14 -18.18
CA LEU A 185 -15.24 -7.14 -16.73
C LEU A 185 -16.72 -7.08 -16.35
N SER A 186 -17.62 -6.69 -17.27
CA SER A 186 -19.06 -6.56 -16.99
C SER A 186 -19.71 -7.84 -16.43
N LYS A 187 -19.19 -9.04 -16.75
CA LYS A 187 -19.67 -10.31 -16.18
C LYS A 187 -19.34 -10.52 -14.70
N TYR A 188 -18.47 -9.69 -14.11
CA TYR A 188 -18.11 -9.72 -12.69
C TYR A 188 -18.67 -8.55 -11.89
N LEU A 189 -19.17 -7.50 -12.55
CA LEU A 189 -19.54 -6.25 -11.89
C LEU A 189 -20.69 -6.45 -10.90
N PHE A 190 -20.47 -6.09 -9.64
CA PHE A 190 -21.52 -6.03 -8.62
C PHE A 190 -22.47 -4.89 -8.97
N PRO A 191 -23.79 -5.14 -9.14
CA PRO A 191 -24.72 -4.14 -9.61
C PRO A 191 -25.01 -3.08 -8.54
N VAL A 192 -24.86 -1.79 -8.91
CA VAL A 192 -25.09 -0.62 -8.05
C VAL A 192 -26.44 -0.69 -7.32
N ALA A 193 -27.49 -1.16 -8.00
CA ALA A 193 -28.84 -1.33 -7.44
C ALA A 193 -28.97 -2.40 -6.32
N LYS A 194 -27.92 -3.16 -6.00
CA LYS A 194 -27.84 -4.08 -4.84
C LYS A 194 -26.89 -3.59 -3.74
N MET A 195 -26.24 -2.44 -3.89
CA MET A 195 -25.30 -1.91 -2.89
C MET A 195 -26.06 -1.10 -1.80
N PRO A 196 -25.85 -1.34 -0.49
CA PRO A 196 -26.50 -0.58 0.58
C PRO A 196 -26.09 0.90 0.60
N LYS A 197 -27.06 1.83 0.55
CA LYS A 197 -26.86 3.31 0.67
C LYS A 197 -27.27 3.88 2.04
N ASP A 198 -27.58 3.03 3.02
CA ASP A 198 -28.17 3.39 4.32
C ASP A 198 -27.35 2.94 5.56
N GLY A 199 -26.17 2.37 5.33
CA GLY A 199 -25.32 1.78 6.37
C GLY A 199 -25.53 0.27 6.59
N GLY A 200 -26.48 -0.34 5.88
CA GLY A 200 -26.74 -1.78 5.96
C GLY A 200 -25.56 -2.66 5.56
N ASP A 201 -25.57 -3.89 6.06
CA ASP A 201 -24.59 -4.91 5.67
C ASP A 201 -24.74 -5.29 4.18
N TRP A 202 -23.61 -5.44 3.51
CA TRP A 202 -23.54 -5.90 2.12
C TRP A 202 -23.92 -7.40 2.02
N PRO A 203 -24.22 -7.94 0.83
CA PRO A 203 -24.39 -9.37 0.66
C PRO A 203 -23.18 -10.17 1.19
N LEU A 204 -23.44 -11.41 1.59
CA LEU A 204 -22.40 -12.28 2.13
C LEU A 204 -21.35 -12.58 1.05
N LEU A 205 -20.08 -12.61 1.43
CA LEU A 205 -18.97 -12.78 0.47
C LEU A 205 -19.11 -14.07 -0.34
N LYS A 206 -19.61 -15.15 0.28
CA LYS A 206 -19.96 -16.42 -0.40
C LYS A 206 -21.00 -16.24 -1.50
N ASP A 207 -21.98 -15.36 -1.31
CA ASP A 207 -23.12 -15.19 -2.23
C ASP A 207 -22.77 -14.21 -3.35
N MET A 208 -21.86 -13.25 -3.10
CA MET A 208 -21.20 -12.48 -4.15
C MET A 208 -20.37 -13.38 -5.07
N ILE A 209 -19.53 -14.25 -4.49
CA ILE A 209 -18.71 -15.22 -5.24
C ILE A 209 -19.59 -16.18 -6.04
N ALA A 210 -20.62 -16.77 -5.42
CA ALA A 210 -21.51 -17.73 -6.09
C ALA A 210 -22.36 -17.12 -7.21
N GLN A 211 -22.74 -15.84 -7.11
CA GLN A 211 -23.40 -15.09 -8.20
C GLN A 211 -22.40 -14.48 -9.21
N ASN A 212 -21.09 -14.73 -9.05
CA ASN A 212 -20.00 -14.12 -9.83
C ASN A 212 -19.92 -12.58 -9.75
N HIS A 213 -20.60 -11.92 -8.81
CA HIS A 213 -20.48 -10.48 -8.54
C HIS A 213 -19.16 -10.16 -7.79
N ARG A 214 -18.04 -10.34 -8.48
CA ARG A 214 -16.67 -10.37 -7.94
C ARG A 214 -15.82 -9.16 -8.27
N LEU A 215 -16.40 -8.13 -8.88
CA LEU A 215 -15.78 -6.82 -9.08
C LEU A 215 -16.68 -5.72 -8.54
N ILE A 216 -16.17 -4.90 -7.62
CA ILE A 216 -16.79 -3.63 -7.24
C ILE A 216 -15.99 -2.51 -7.90
N VAL A 217 -16.67 -1.52 -8.49
CA VAL A 217 -16.03 -0.33 -9.06
C VAL A 217 -16.76 0.93 -8.60
N PHE A 218 -16.00 1.86 -8.04
CA PHE A 218 -16.45 3.20 -7.68
C PHE A 218 -15.85 4.25 -8.65
N THR A 219 -16.60 5.32 -8.91
CA THR A 219 -16.09 6.57 -9.49
C THR A 219 -16.20 7.68 -8.44
N SER A 220 -15.13 8.46 -8.27
CA SER A 220 -15.13 9.62 -7.37
C SER A 220 -15.98 10.79 -7.90
N LYS A 221 -16.45 10.74 -9.15
CA LYS A 221 -17.05 11.87 -9.86
C LYS A 221 -18.59 11.88 -9.86
N GLN A 222 -19.16 12.95 -9.32
CA GLN A 222 -20.62 13.10 -9.21
C GLN A 222 -21.31 13.19 -10.57
N GLY A 223 -22.51 12.60 -10.66
CA GLY A 223 -23.37 12.65 -11.85
C GLY A 223 -23.10 11.56 -12.89
N LYS A 224 -22.04 10.76 -12.73
CA LYS A 224 -21.67 9.70 -13.69
C LYS A 224 -22.24 8.31 -13.41
N GLU A 225 -22.85 8.06 -12.25
CA GLU A 225 -23.39 6.74 -11.88
C GLU A 225 -24.32 6.15 -12.97
N SER A 226 -25.13 7.00 -13.61
CA SER A 226 -26.02 6.60 -14.71
C SER A 226 -25.36 6.54 -16.10
N SER A 227 -24.22 7.20 -16.34
CA SER A 227 -23.53 7.17 -17.65
C SER A 227 -22.54 6.02 -17.76
N ASP A 228 -21.89 5.69 -16.66
CA ASP A 228 -20.83 4.69 -16.59
C ASP A 228 -21.30 3.36 -15.99
N GLY A 229 -22.42 3.37 -15.24
CA GLY A 229 -22.94 2.18 -14.55
C GLY A 229 -22.12 1.78 -13.31
N LEU A 230 -21.26 2.69 -12.82
CA LEU A 230 -20.33 2.49 -11.71
C LEU A 230 -20.80 3.32 -10.50
N ALA A 231 -20.59 2.81 -9.29
CA ALA A 231 -21.11 3.43 -8.08
C ALA A 231 -20.43 4.78 -7.77
N TYR A 232 -21.21 5.78 -7.37
CA TYR A 232 -20.65 7.06 -6.90
C TYR A 232 -20.08 6.90 -5.49
N GLU A 233 -18.75 6.99 -5.37
CA GLU A 233 -17.97 6.61 -4.18
C GLU A 233 -18.52 7.16 -2.84
N TRP A 234 -18.78 8.47 -2.80
CA TRP A 234 -19.16 9.21 -1.59
C TRP A 234 -20.58 8.92 -1.05
N ASP A 235 -21.39 8.15 -1.79
CA ASP A 235 -22.63 7.59 -1.25
C ASP A 235 -22.34 6.39 -0.31
N TYR A 236 -21.25 5.65 -0.56
CA TYR A 236 -20.95 4.36 0.07
C TYR A 236 -19.77 4.37 1.04
N VAL A 237 -18.77 5.23 0.79
CA VAL A 237 -17.48 5.26 1.49
C VAL A 237 -17.32 6.53 2.33
N VAL A 238 -16.82 6.39 3.56
CA VAL A 238 -16.14 7.46 4.30
C VAL A 238 -14.63 7.28 4.22
N GLU A 239 -13.91 8.37 3.97
CA GLU A 239 -12.50 8.35 3.61
C GLU A 239 -11.68 9.40 4.36
N THR A 240 -10.52 8.98 4.86
CA THR A 240 -9.57 9.87 5.54
C THR A 240 -8.83 10.77 4.59
N GLN A 241 -8.38 11.94 5.08
CA GLN A 241 -7.43 12.78 4.35
C GLN A 241 -6.20 11.96 3.95
N TYR A 242 -5.74 12.18 2.71
CA TYR A 242 -4.56 11.55 2.11
C TYR A 242 -3.36 12.51 2.13
N GLY A 243 -2.20 12.01 1.70
CA GLY A 243 -0.97 12.78 1.66
C GLY A 243 -0.43 13.14 3.04
N ASN A 244 0.48 14.12 3.11
CA ASN A 244 1.17 14.51 4.33
C ASN A 244 0.20 14.95 5.45
N ASP A 245 -0.90 15.64 5.09
CA ASP A 245 -1.94 16.05 6.03
C ASP A 245 -2.71 14.83 6.60
N GLY A 246 -2.79 13.75 5.82
CA GLY A 246 -3.32 12.45 6.26
C GLY A 246 -2.41 11.70 7.23
N LEU A 247 -1.10 11.96 7.23
CA LEU A 247 -0.11 11.25 8.06
C LEU A 247 -0.04 11.72 9.52
N VAL A 248 -0.85 12.70 9.93
CA VAL A 248 -0.87 13.23 11.30
C VAL A 248 -1.20 12.12 12.33
N GLY A 249 -0.24 11.83 13.21
CA GLY A 249 -0.37 10.78 14.22
C GLY A 249 -1.53 11.03 15.19
N GLY A 250 -2.29 9.97 15.50
CA GLY A 250 -3.48 10.05 16.35
C GLY A 250 -4.71 10.72 15.70
N SER A 251 -4.59 11.25 14.49
CA SER A 251 -5.67 11.94 13.77
C SER A 251 -6.36 11.05 12.74
N CYS A 252 -7.69 11.15 12.68
CA CYS A 252 -8.51 10.58 11.61
C CYS A 252 -9.43 11.63 10.97
N GLN A 253 -8.83 12.70 10.45
CA GLN A 253 -9.53 13.68 9.62
C GLN A 253 -10.06 13.04 8.33
N LYS A 254 -11.27 13.41 7.92
CA LYS A 254 -11.86 13.09 6.60
C LYS A 254 -11.17 13.89 5.48
N ARG A 255 -11.19 13.40 4.23
CA ARG A 255 -10.91 14.26 3.07
C ARG A 255 -12.08 15.19 2.76
N SER A 256 -11.92 16.15 1.85
CA SER A 256 -12.89 17.24 1.63
C SER A 256 -14.29 16.75 1.21
N GLU A 257 -14.32 15.76 0.33
CA GLU A 257 -15.47 15.19 -0.37
C GLU A 257 -16.25 14.20 0.52
N SER A 258 -15.53 13.44 1.36
CA SER A 258 -16.09 12.46 2.28
C SER A 258 -17.09 13.07 3.26
N ARG A 259 -18.06 12.26 3.71
CA ARG A 259 -18.83 12.53 4.92
C ARG A 259 -17.92 12.46 6.17
N PRO A 260 -18.35 12.99 7.33
CA PRO A 260 -17.66 12.76 8.61
C PRO A 260 -17.42 11.27 8.86
N MET A 261 -16.30 10.88 9.48
CA MET A 261 -15.89 9.47 9.62
C MET A 261 -16.90 8.64 10.46
N ASP A 262 -17.57 9.29 11.40
CA ASP A 262 -18.65 8.76 12.23
C ASP A 262 -19.99 8.61 11.48
N SER A 263 -20.08 9.04 10.21
CA SER A 263 -21.26 8.81 9.37
C SER A 263 -21.48 7.31 9.12
N THR A 264 -22.50 6.76 9.78
CA THR A 264 -22.88 5.34 9.66
C THR A 264 -23.62 5.02 8.37
N LYS A 265 -24.10 6.01 7.60
CA LYS A 265 -24.80 5.82 6.31
C LYS A 265 -23.91 5.22 5.22
N GLN A 266 -22.62 5.54 5.29
CA GLN A 266 -21.58 4.92 4.47
C GLN A 266 -21.16 3.64 5.18
N SER A 267 -21.49 2.48 4.60
CA SER A 267 -21.19 1.16 5.19
C SER A 267 -19.73 0.75 5.02
N LEU A 268 -18.96 1.46 4.19
CA LEU A 268 -17.54 1.21 3.91
C LEU A 268 -16.65 2.35 4.44
N ILE A 269 -15.46 1.97 4.92
CA ILE A 269 -14.42 2.92 5.38
C ILE A 269 -13.12 2.69 4.62
N LEU A 270 -12.54 3.76 4.06
CA LEU A 270 -11.21 3.78 3.46
C LEU A 270 -10.26 4.64 4.31
N VAL A 271 -9.10 4.08 4.67
CA VAL A 271 -8.03 4.80 5.36
C VAL A 271 -6.83 4.95 4.44
N ASN A 272 -6.56 6.19 4.05
CA ASN A 272 -5.34 6.60 3.34
C ASN A 272 -4.20 6.78 4.34
N PHE A 273 -3.03 6.24 4.02
CA PHE A 273 -1.81 6.44 4.83
C PHE A 273 -0.52 6.45 4.00
N PHE A 274 -0.45 7.39 3.05
CA PHE A 274 0.71 7.64 2.18
C PHE A 274 1.05 9.13 2.13
N SER A 275 2.27 9.47 1.73
CA SER A 275 2.76 10.85 1.62
C SER A 275 2.31 11.53 0.32
N THR A 276 2.26 12.86 0.30
CA THR A 276 1.77 13.63 -0.88
C THR A 276 2.62 13.37 -2.13
N ASN A 277 3.92 13.18 -1.94
CA ASN A 277 4.81 12.62 -2.97
C ASN A 277 5.13 11.17 -2.56
N PRO A 278 4.94 10.17 -3.43
CA PRO A 278 5.34 8.80 -3.13
C PRO A 278 6.83 8.69 -2.89
N SER A 279 7.22 7.93 -1.87
CA SER A 279 8.63 7.67 -1.59
C SER A 279 8.83 6.34 -0.90
N GLN A 280 9.67 5.49 -1.49
CA GLN A 280 10.00 4.15 -1.00
C GLN A 280 10.53 4.13 0.44
N SER A 281 11.32 5.14 0.85
CA SER A 281 11.86 5.21 2.20
C SER A 281 10.81 5.68 3.22
N TRP A 282 10.02 6.71 2.90
CA TRP A 282 8.92 7.17 3.75
C TRP A 282 7.80 6.14 3.90
N ALA A 283 7.39 5.49 2.82
CA ALA A 283 6.40 4.41 2.86
C ALA A 283 6.85 3.26 3.77
N CYS A 284 8.14 2.91 3.75
CA CYS A 284 8.72 1.91 4.66
C CYS A 284 8.57 2.31 6.16
N GLY A 285 8.74 3.60 6.49
CA GLY A 285 8.43 4.12 7.83
C GLY A 285 6.93 4.09 8.14
N ASN A 286 6.10 4.62 7.24
CA ASN A 286 4.66 4.78 7.41
C ASN A 286 3.95 3.43 7.59
N ASN A 287 4.18 2.47 6.68
CA ASN A 287 3.54 1.15 6.63
C ASN A 287 3.89 0.25 7.82
N SER A 288 4.74 0.71 8.74
CA SER A 288 5.15 0.00 9.95
C SER A 288 4.22 0.33 11.14
N ALA A 289 4.76 0.54 12.34
CA ALA A 289 3.95 0.89 13.52
C ALA A 289 3.01 2.12 13.35
N PRO A 290 3.37 3.19 12.62
CA PRO A 290 2.48 4.35 12.43
C PRO A 290 1.15 4.00 11.75
N LEU A 291 1.15 3.11 10.75
CA LEU A 291 -0.07 2.63 10.09
C LEU A 291 -1.02 1.95 11.07
N VAL A 292 -0.52 1.05 11.93
CA VAL A 292 -1.36 0.38 12.94
C VAL A 292 -1.92 1.38 13.96
N ALA A 293 -1.15 2.42 14.30
CA ALA A 293 -1.63 3.51 15.15
C ALA A 293 -2.72 4.36 14.45
N LYS A 294 -2.57 4.64 13.15
CA LYS A 294 -3.61 5.30 12.33
C LYS A 294 -4.91 4.50 12.33
N LEU A 295 -4.85 3.17 12.14
CA LEU A 295 -6.06 2.33 12.15
C LEU A 295 -6.78 2.39 13.49
N LYS A 296 -6.04 2.35 14.61
CA LYS A 296 -6.60 2.46 15.97
C LYS A 296 -7.22 3.83 16.25
N ALA A 297 -6.60 4.92 15.81
CA ALA A 297 -7.19 6.26 15.89
C ALA A 297 -8.48 6.37 15.05
N CYS A 298 -8.45 5.81 13.84
CA CYS A 298 -9.61 5.80 12.94
C CYS A 298 -10.75 4.91 13.40
N TYR A 299 -10.49 3.79 14.09
CA TYR A 299 -11.53 2.95 14.67
C TYR A 299 -12.47 3.75 15.58
N HIS A 300 -11.92 4.49 16.53
CA HIS A 300 -12.70 5.33 17.45
C HIS A 300 -13.40 6.49 16.73
N ALA A 301 -12.71 7.16 15.81
CA ALA A 301 -13.28 8.27 15.04
C ALA A 301 -14.37 7.84 14.04
N SER A 302 -14.38 6.57 13.61
CA SER A 302 -15.32 6.04 12.60
C SER A 302 -16.55 5.36 13.23
N ALA A 303 -16.99 5.83 14.39
CA ALA A 303 -18.08 5.24 15.19
C ALA A 303 -17.81 3.78 15.63
N ASN A 304 -16.59 3.47 16.08
CA ASN A 304 -16.13 2.13 16.49
C ASN A 304 -16.24 1.08 15.37
N ARG A 305 -15.77 1.43 14.16
CA ARG A 305 -15.73 0.56 12.99
C ARG A 305 -14.31 0.49 12.43
N TRP A 306 -13.83 -0.73 12.15
CA TRP A 306 -12.53 -0.94 11.50
C TRP A 306 -12.63 -0.70 9.98
N PRO A 307 -11.53 -0.30 9.31
CA PRO A 307 -11.54 0.03 7.89
C PRO A 307 -11.83 -1.20 7.01
N ASN A 308 -12.47 -0.98 5.87
CA ASN A 308 -12.64 -1.98 4.83
C ASN A 308 -11.51 -1.91 3.79
N PHE A 309 -10.90 -0.75 3.61
CA PHE A 309 -9.79 -0.52 2.70
C PHE A 309 -8.66 0.21 3.42
N ILE A 310 -7.43 -0.31 3.32
CA ILE A 310 -6.22 0.31 3.85
C ILE A 310 -5.33 0.66 2.65
N ALA A 311 -5.30 1.94 2.28
CA ALA A 311 -4.62 2.44 1.09
C ALA A 311 -3.22 2.97 1.41
N VAL A 312 -2.20 2.43 0.73
CA VAL A 312 -0.78 2.76 0.94
C VAL A 312 0.01 2.82 -0.36
N ASP A 313 1.11 3.58 -0.33
CA ASP A 313 2.23 3.46 -1.29
C ASP A 313 3.19 2.34 -0.84
N PHE A 314 3.87 1.72 -1.80
CA PHE A 314 4.92 0.71 -1.64
C PHE A 314 4.61 -0.35 -0.56
N TYR A 315 3.45 -1.01 -0.67
CA TYR A 315 2.88 -1.90 0.36
C TYR A 315 3.82 -3.02 0.87
N MET A 316 4.79 -3.44 0.03
CA MET A 316 5.85 -4.41 0.36
C MET A 316 6.89 -3.92 1.37
N ARG A 317 6.98 -2.60 1.59
CA ARG A 317 8.02 -1.99 2.43
C ARG A 317 7.54 -1.75 3.84
N SER A 318 8.34 -2.18 4.81
CA SER A 318 8.18 -1.84 6.22
C SER A 318 9.48 -2.16 7.00
N THR A 319 9.45 -2.02 8.32
CA THR A 319 10.43 -2.58 9.24
C THR A 319 10.02 -3.97 9.78
N GLY A 320 9.15 -4.72 9.09
CA GLY A 320 8.67 -6.03 9.52
C GLY A 320 7.26 -6.38 9.03
N GLY A 321 6.24 -6.22 9.89
CA GLY A 321 4.89 -6.73 9.60
C GLY A 321 4.15 -6.01 8.46
N GLY A 322 4.45 -4.73 8.24
CA GLY A 322 3.93 -3.93 7.14
C GLY A 322 2.41 -3.72 7.09
N ALA A 323 1.97 -3.17 5.96
CA ALA A 323 0.54 -3.07 5.62
C ALA A 323 -0.19 -4.44 5.59
N PRO A 324 0.47 -5.57 5.25
CA PRO A 324 -0.05 -6.91 5.53
C PRO A 324 -0.46 -7.13 6.99
N LEU A 325 0.40 -6.84 7.97
CA LEU A 325 0.05 -6.97 9.39
C LEU A 325 -1.07 -6.00 9.79
N ALA A 326 -1.09 -4.76 9.29
CA ALA A 326 -2.18 -3.82 9.57
C ALA A 326 -3.54 -4.34 9.04
N THR A 327 -3.52 -5.02 7.89
CA THR A 327 -4.70 -5.69 7.31
C THR A 327 -5.13 -6.90 8.14
N ASP A 328 -4.19 -7.68 8.66
CA ASP A 328 -4.48 -8.82 9.54
C ASP A 328 -5.06 -8.38 10.89
N VAL A 329 -4.58 -7.27 11.46
CA VAL A 329 -5.11 -6.65 12.69
C VAL A 329 -6.56 -6.22 12.49
N ALA A 330 -6.84 -5.48 11.41
CA ALA A 330 -8.20 -5.02 11.12
C ALA A 330 -9.17 -6.19 10.86
N ASN A 331 -8.74 -7.22 10.11
CA ASN A 331 -9.54 -8.43 9.89
C ASN A 331 -9.78 -9.23 11.19
N GLY A 332 -8.78 -9.36 12.04
CA GLY A 332 -8.94 -10.03 13.34
C GLY A 332 -10.00 -9.36 14.20
N GLN A 333 -9.95 -8.04 14.27
CA GLN A 333 -10.88 -7.24 15.05
C GLN A 333 -12.31 -7.27 14.48
N ILE A 334 -12.49 -7.10 13.16
CA ILE A 334 -13.82 -7.03 12.53
C ILE A 334 -14.50 -8.41 12.39
N GLN A 335 -13.74 -9.50 12.20
CA GLN A 335 -14.31 -10.84 12.00
C GLN A 335 -14.48 -11.63 13.29
N CYS A 336 -13.54 -11.52 14.25
CA CYS A 336 -13.52 -12.40 15.42
C CYS A 336 -13.14 -11.73 16.74
N GLY A 337 -12.92 -10.41 16.78
CA GLY A 337 -12.61 -9.65 18.00
C GLY A 337 -11.20 -9.85 18.54
N CYS A 338 -10.24 -10.21 17.69
CA CYS A 338 -8.85 -10.51 18.07
C CYS A 338 -7.84 -9.52 17.49
N ASP A 339 -6.69 -9.34 18.16
CA ASP A 339 -5.60 -8.45 17.70
C ASP A 339 -4.99 -8.82 16.35
N SER A 340 -5.26 -10.01 15.81
CA SER A 340 -4.92 -10.43 14.46
C SER A 340 -5.83 -11.56 14.01
N ILE A 341 -6.13 -11.64 12.71
CA ILE A 341 -6.84 -12.79 12.13
C ILE A 341 -6.05 -14.10 12.29
N ALA A 342 -4.73 -14.03 12.52
CA ALA A 342 -3.90 -15.16 12.91
C ALA A 342 -4.33 -15.83 14.23
N TYR A 343 -5.10 -15.14 15.07
CA TYR A 343 -5.58 -15.64 16.36
C TYR A 343 -7.09 -15.96 16.36
N CYS A 344 -7.78 -15.75 15.24
CA CYS A 344 -9.17 -16.20 15.10
C CYS A 344 -9.27 -17.72 15.20
N LYS A 345 -10.43 -18.21 15.62
CA LYS A 345 -10.74 -19.64 15.65
C LYS A 345 -12.13 -19.87 15.07
N ALA A 346 -12.19 -20.61 13.96
CA ALA A 346 -13.44 -20.90 13.26
C ALA A 346 -14.49 -21.52 14.22
N GLY A 347 -15.75 -21.08 14.09
CA GLY A 347 -16.86 -21.55 14.92
C GLY A 347 -16.80 -21.18 16.41
N SER A 348 -15.85 -20.33 16.84
CA SER A 348 -15.76 -19.85 18.23
C SER A 348 -16.45 -18.49 18.39
N ALA A 349 -16.83 -18.13 19.62
CA ALA A 349 -17.47 -16.85 19.90
C ALA A 349 -16.51 -15.67 19.68
N PHE A 350 -17.04 -14.50 19.30
CA PHE A 350 -16.27 -13.27 19.13
C PHE A 350 -15.48 -12.94 20.42
N GLY A 351 -14.19 -12.62 20.29
CA GLY A 351 -13.23 -12.47 21.38
C GLY A 351 -12.51 -13.76 21.82
N SER A 352 -12.86 -14.94 21.27
CA SER A 352 -12.26 -16.24 21.65
C SER A 352 -10.92 -16.48 20.94
N CYS A 353 -9.91 -15.68 21.25
CA CYS A 353 -8.62 -15.67 20.55
C CYS A 353 -7.71 -16.83 20.95
N THR A 354 -7.12 -17.51 19.95
CA THR A 354 -6.05 -18.49 20.16
C THR A 354 -4.71 -17.79 20.01
N LEU A 355 -4.16 -17.27 21.11
CA LEU A 355 -2.79 -16.74 21.12
C LEU A 355 -1.78 -17.88 20.93
N PRO A 356 -0.69 -17.67 20.17
CA PRO A 356 0.41 -18.63 20.14
C PRO A 356 1.00 -18.76 21.54
N SER A 357 1.25 -20.00 21.98
CA SER A 357 1.98 -20.25 23.22
C SER A 357 3.32 -19.50 23.20
N PRO A 358 3.75 -18.87 24.30
CA PRO A 358 5.09 -18.31 24.39
C PRO A 358 6.12 -19.37 23.99
N PRO A 359 7.16 -19.03 23.19
CA PRO A 359 8.21 -19.98 22.86
C PRO A 359 8.79 -20.50 24.17
N ALA A 360 8.81 -21.83 24.34
CA ALA A 360 9.21 -22.46 25.58
C ALA A 360 10.59 -21.95 26.00
N THR A 361 10.67 -21.32 27.17
CA THR A 361 11.92 -20.77 27.68
C THR A 361 12.87 -21.92 28.01
N SER A 362 13.77 -22.23 27.07
CA SER A 362 14.94 -23.05 27.34
C SER A 362 15.59 -22.53 28.62
N PRO A 363 15.90 -23.39 29.61
CA PRO A 363 16.52 -22.96 30.86
C PRO A 363 17.76 -22.13 30.54
N ALA A 364 17.83 -20.92 31.11
CA ALA A 364 18.96 -20.03 30.88
C ALA A 364 20.25 -20.76 31.26
N ALA A 365 21.19 -20.87 30.30
CA ALA A 365 22.49 -21.47 30.57
C ALA A 365 23.13 -20.71 31.74
N ALA A 366 23.56 -21.46 32.77
CA ALA A 366 24.06 -20.86 33.99
C ALA A 366 25.23 -19.90 33.68
N PRO A 367 25.29 -18.72 34.31
CA PRO A 367 26.33 -17.74 34.01
C PRO A 367 27.71 -18.36 34.22
N PRO A 368 28.67 -18.16 33.29
CA PRO A 368 29.99 -18.75 33.39
C PRO A 368 30.66 -18.28 34.69
N LYS A 369 31.27 -19.23 35.42
CA LYS A 369 31.99 -18.91 36.67
C LYS A 369 33.05 -17.85 36.38
N ALA A 370 33.03 -16.76 37.16
CA ALA A 370 33.99 -15.68 37.02
C ALA A 370 35.43 -16.21 37.20
N ALA A 371 36.26 -16.01 36.19
CA ALA A 371 37.69 -16.29 36.28
C ALA A 371 38.36 -15.22 37.17
N THR A 372 38.98 -15.65 38.26
CA THR A 372 39.74 -14.75 39.15
C THR A 372 41.01 -14.27 38.45
N ILE A 373 41.12 -12.95 38.25
CA ILE A 373 42.35 -12.29 37.79
C ILE A 373 42.84 -11.39 38.94
N SER A 374 44.06 -11.65 39.42
CA SER A 374 44.69 -10.87 40.49
C SER A 374 45.14 -9.48 39.98
N PRO A 375 45.18 -8.45 40.85
CA PRO A 375 45.46 -7.07 40.42
C PRO A 375 46.93 -6.83 40.04
N ALA A 376 47.14 -6.02 39.00
CA ALA A 376 48.43 -5.43 38.65
C ALA A 376 48.49 -3.95 39.07
N ALA A 377 49.70 -3.43 39.29
CA ALA A 377 49.92 -2.16 40.00
C ALA A 377 49.69 -0.88 39.15
N ALA A 378 49.46 0.24 39.83
CA ALA A 378 49.21 1.56 39.24
C ALA A 378 50.37 2.56 39.47
N PRO A 379 50.75 3.37 38.46
CA PRO A 379 51.55 4.59 38.58
C PRO A 379 50.66 5.84 38.23
N PRO A 380 51.15 7.11 38.21
CA PRO A 380 50.66 8.10 39.18
C PRO A 380 49.90 9.30 38.59
N LYS A 381 49.33 10.15 39.48
CA LYS A 381 48.66 11.42 39.13
C LYS A 381 49.62 12.61 39.03
N ALA A 382 49.41 13.44 38.01
CA ALA A 382 49.75 14.87 37.92
C ALA A 382 48.96 15.49 36.75
N ALA A 383 48.69 16.80 36.65
CA ALA A 383 48.47 17.87 37.63
C ALA A 383 47.66 18.98 36.91
N ALA A 384 46.96 19.86 37.64
CA ALA A 384 46.12 20.91 37.03
C ALA A 384 46.80 22.29 37.05
N ILE A 385 46.73 23.04 35.95
CA ILE A 385 47.06 24.48 35.86
C ILE A 385 45.98 25.19 35.02
N SER A 386 45.66 26.43 35.38
CA SER A 386 44.57 27.26 34.84
C SER A 386 45.09 28.33 33.85
N LEU A 387 44.21 28.92 33.04
CA LEU A 387 44.32 30.29 32.53
C LEU A 387 42.95 30.85 32.09
N SER A 388 42.78 32.18 32.09
CA SER A 388 41.55 32.94 31.76
C SER A 388 41.92 34.40 31.35
N PRO A 389 40.99 35.36 31.15
CA PRO A 389 40.16 35.52 29.94
C PRO A 389 40.12 36.97 29.36
N ALA A 390 39.52 37.17 28.17
CA ALA A 390 39.04 38.45 27.62
C ALA A 390 38.21 38.20 26.33
N ALA A 391 37.19 38.98 25.92
CA ALA A 391 36.33 39.98 26.57
C ALA A 391 34.98 40.11 25.77
N ALA A 392 33.97 40.78 26.33
CA ALA A 392 32.59 40.93 25.80
C ALA A 392 32.39 42.32 25.09
N PRO A 393 31.18 42.94 24.92
CA PRO A 393 29.76 42.57 25.11
C PRO A 393 28.92 42.89 23.83
N PRO A 394 27.61 43.26 23.82
CA PRO A 394 26.44 43.05 24.73
C PRO A 394 25.33 42.21 24.00
N ASP A 395 24.00 42.35 24.18
CA ASP A 395 23.08 41.99 25.31
C ASP A 395 21.69 41.69 24.65
N THR A 396 20.46 41.59 25.20
CA THR A 396 19.78 42.01 26.46
C THR A 396 18.55 41.14 26.80
N ILE A 397 18.28 40.99 28.11
CA ILE A 397 16.99 41.04 28.85
C ILE A 397 15.71 40.39 28.27
N TYR A 398 15.18 39.38 28.99
CA TYR A 398 13.86 39.46 29.66
C TYR A 398 13.85 38.67 30.98
N THR A 399 13.05 39.11 31.96
CA THR A 399 13.08 38.64 33.37
C THR A 399 11.85 37.81 33.78
N THR A 400 11.87 37.26 35.00
CA THR A 400 11.05 36.11 35.44
C THR A 400 9.99 36.42 36.53
N SER A 401 8.90 35.64 36.50
CA SER A 401 8.03 35.25 37.64
C SER A 401 7.18 36.33 38.36
N PRO A 402 6.16 35.93 39.19
CA PRO A 402 5.39 34.68 39.25
C PRO A 402 3.84 34.91 39.22
N ALA A 403 3.05 33.85 39.40
CA ALA A 403 1.58 33.88 39.52
C ALA A 403 1.09 34.21 40.96
N PRO A 404 -0.21 34.55 41.10
CA PRO A 404 -1.05 33.85 42.09
C PRO A 404 -2.42 33.38 41.51
N SER A 405 -3.36 33.01 42.38
CA SER A 405 -4.41 32.01 42.14
C SER A 405 -5.87 32.53 42.07
N GLU A 406 -6.77 31.60 41.70
CA GLU A 406 -8.14 31.39 42.22
C GLU A 406 -9.41 32.05 41.60
N THR A 407 -10.34 31.14 41.25
CA THR A 407 -11.82 31.19 41.41
C THR A 407 -12.75 31.93 40.42
N ALA A 408 -14.04 31.52 40.53
CA ALA A 408 -15.28 32.12 40.02
C ALA A 408 -15.72 31.83 38.56
N SER A 409 -16.64 30.86 38.47
CA SER A 409 -17.58 30.59 37.37
C SER A 409 -18.48 31.76 36.97
N ILE A 410 -18.97 31.77 35.72
CA ILE A 410 -20.38 32.00 35.34
C ILE A 410 -20.60 31.69 33.83
N SER A 411 -21.80 31.25 33.47
CA SER A 411 -22.34 31.06 32.11
C SER A 411 -23.85 31.37 32.12
N PRO A 412 -24.52 31.56 30.97
CA PRO A 412 -24.11 32.19 29.71
C PRO A 412 -25.09 33.32 29.28
N ALA A 413 -24.82 34.02 28.18
CA ALA A 413 -25.81 34.87 27.52
C ALA A 413 -25.59 34.91 26.00
N ALA A 414 -26.66 35.06 25.21
CA ALA A 414 -26.62 35.10 23.76
C ALA A 414 -27.41 36.31 23.22
N ALA A 415 -26.86 36.97 22.19
CA ALA A 415 -27.53 37.93 21.33
C ALA A 415 -26.80 37.99 19.98
N ALA A 416 -27.50 38.39 18.91
CA ALA A 416 -26.98 38.40 17.54
C ALA A 416 -26.87 39.85 16.98
N PRO A 417 -26.79 40.04 15.65
CA PRO A 417 -25.65 40.64 14.96
C PRO A 417 -25.73 42.19 14.83
N PRO A 418 -24.73 42.80 14.15
CA PRO A 418 -25.14 43.49 12.92
C PRO A 418 -24.16 43.40 11.72
N GLU A 419 -24.77 43.41 10.54
CA GLU A 419 -24.41 44.13 9.31
C GLU A 419 -23.10 43.89 8.52
N THR A 420 -23.23 44.18 7.22
CA THR A 420 -22.24 44.01 6.15
C THR A 420 -21.29 45.21 6.04
N ALA A 421 -19.99 44.93 5.87
CA ALA A 421 -19.03 45.88 5.32
C ALA A 421 -18.31 45.25 4.12
N ALA A 422 -18.39 45.88 2.94
CA ALA A 422 -17.65 45.44 1.76
C ALA A 422 -16.20 45.94 1.84
N ILE A 423 -15.22 45.04 1.70
CA ILE A 423 -13.79 45.39 1.75
C ILE A 423 -13.20 45.39 0.35
N TYR A 424 -12.64 46.55 -0.02
CA TYR A 424 -11.94 46.80 -1.28
C TYR A 424 -10.56 46.13 -1.27
N ILE A 425 -10.24 45.35 -2.31
CA ILE A 425 -8.96 44.64 -2.47
C ILE A 425 -8.12 45.36 -3.54
N PRO A 426 -6.98 45.98 -3.20
CA PRO A 426 -6.02 46.46 -4.19
C PRO A 426 -5.23 45.29 -4.81
N PRO A 427 -4.84 45.36 -6.10
CA PRO A 427 -4.12 44.28 -6.76
C PRO A 427 -2.69 44.14 -6.22
N LEU A 428 -2.29 42.91 -5.90
CA LEU A 428 -0.92 42.59 -5.48
C LEU A 428 0.03 42.59 -6.69
N ALA A 429 1.24 43.13 -6.53
CA ALA A 429 2.23 43.21 -7.60
C ALA A 429 2.78 41.82 -7.98
N ALA A 430 2.94 41.57 -9.28
CA ALA A 430 3.51 40.33 -9.78
C ALA A 430 5.03 40.26 -9.51
N THR A 431 5.48 39.20 -8.83
CA THR A 431 6.91 38.87 -8.69
C THR A 431 7.34 37.87 -9.76
N ALA A 432 8.61 37.94 -10.15
CA ALA A 432 9.09 37.41 -11.43
C ALA A 432 8.97 35.87 -11.58
N SER A 433 8.36 35.43 -12.69
CA SER A 433 8.51 34.06 -13.18
C SER A 433 9.85 33.92 -13.92
N MET A 434 10.68 32.94 -13.56
CA MET A 434 11.83 32.56 -14.38
C MET A 434 11.33 31.91 -15.67
N LYS A 435 11.51 32.59 -16.80
CA LYS A 435 11.40 31.97 -18.13
C LYS A 435 12.53 30.95 -18.30
N LEU A 436 12.19 29.70 -18.62
CA LEU A 436 13.12 28.73 -19.19
C LEU A 436 12.85 28.64 -20.70
N GLU A 437 13.58 29.40 -21.51
CA GLU A 437 13.41 29.40 -22.97
C GLU A 437 14.14 28.22 -23.61
N VAL A 438 13.41 27.12 -23.84
CA VAL A 438 13.91 25.97 -24.60
C VAL A 438 13.80 26.26 -26.10
N SER A 439 14.90 26.66 -26.71
CA SER A 439 14.98 26.94 -28.15
C SER A 439 15.07 25.64 -28.97
N MET A 440 13.92 25.11 -29.38
CA MET A 440 13.86 24.01 -30.36
C MET A 440 13.93 24.57 -31.79
N LYS A 441 15.11 24.46 -32.40
CA LYS A 441 15.36 24.88 -33.78
C LYS A 441 14.62 23.96 -34.76
N ALA A 442 13.61 24.48 -35.46
CA ALA A 442 12.89 23.74 -36.49
C ALA A 442 13.66 23.73 -37.82
N GLU A 443 13.97 22.55 -38.34
CA GLU A 443 14.41 22.36 -39.73
C GLU A 443 13.29 21.70 -40.56
N LYS A 444 13.05 22.22 -41.76
CA LYS A 444 11.91 21.86 -42.61
C LYS A 444 12.34 21.70 -44.07
N ALA A 445 12.60 20.46 -44.47
CA ALA A 445 12.73 20.02 -45.85
C ALA A 445 12.49 18.50 -45.93
N ALA A 446 11.84 17.93 -46.93
CA ALA A 446 10.96 18.50 -47.95
C ALA A 446 10.00 17.40 -48.43
N SER A 447 8.85 17.77 -49.02
CA SER A 447 7.86 16.81 -49.51
C SER A 447 7.99 16.57 -51.03
N THR A 448 8.28 15.34 -51.44
CA THR A 448 8.00 14.82 -52.78
C THR A 448 7.24 13.50 -52.64
N GLY A 449 6.05 13.41 -53.21
CA GLY A 449 5.17 12.26 -53.07
C GLY A 449 5.13 11.38 -54.31
N THR A 450 5.14 10.06 -54.12
CA THR A 450 4.71 9.09 -55.14
C THR A 450 4.13 7.83 -54.47
N SER A 451 3.19 7.17 -55.14
CA SER A 451 2.48 5.95 -54.72
C SER A 451 1.70 5.42 -55.95
N PRO A 452 1.27 4.14 -56.04
CA PRO A 452 1.51 2.98 -55.17
C PRO A 452 2.19 1.79 -55.91
N ALA A 453 2.56 0.73 -55.18
CA ALA A 453 2.50 -0.67 -55.66
C ALA A 453 2.75 -1.69 -54.54
N ASP A 454 2.16 -2.88 -54.69
CA ASP A 454 2.17 -4.01 -53.76
C ASP A 454 3.54 -4.61 -53.41
N THR A 455 3.70 -5.08 -52.18
CA THR A 455 4.15 -6.47 -51.96
C THR A 455 3.73 -7.00 -50.58
N ALA A 456 3.23 -8.24 -50.53
CA ALA A 456 2.86 -8.91 -49.28
C ALA A 456 4.05 -9.66 -48.66
N ALA A 457 4.39 -9.34 -47.41
CA ALA A 457 5.35 -10.11 -46.62
C ALA A 457 4.73 -10.47 -45.25
N LYS A 458 4.56 -11.77 -44.98
CA LYS A 458 4.15 -12.23 -43.65
C LYS A 458 5.33 -12.09 -42.69
N SER A 459 5.12 -11.43 -41.55
CA SER A 459 5.97 -11.59 -40.37
C SER A 459 5.09 -11.86 -39.16
N ALA A 460 5.33 -12.98 -38.49
CA ALA A 460 4.56 -13.39 -37.31
C ALA A 460 5.17 -12.73 -36.06
N ALA A 461 4.65 -11.55 -35.71
CA ALA A 461 5.01 -10.89 -34.46
C ALA A 461 4.45 -11.68 -33.26
N VAL A 462 5.34 -12.35 -32.52
CA VAL A 462 5.00 -12.99 -31.24
C VAL A 462 4.79 -11.91 -30.18
N PRO A 463 3.62 -11.84 -29.49
CA PRO A 463 3.38 -10.85 -28.45
C PRO A 463 4.12 -11.24 -27.15
N SER A 464 5.36 -10.78 -27.02
CA SER A 464 6.14 -10.89 -25.78
C SER A 464 5.76 -9.78 -24.80
N HIS A 465 4.61 -9.94 -24.13
CA HIS A 465 4.17 -9.08 -23.04
C HIS A 465 3.96 -9.90 -21.76
N VAL A 466 4.81 -9.67 -20.78
CA VAL A 466 4.63 -10.17 -19.41
C VAL A 466 3.96 -9.05 -18.61
N SER A 467 2.68 -9.23 -18.34
CA SER A 467 1.87 -8.38 -17.46
C SER A 467 2.37 -8.42 -16.01
N THR A 468 2.21 -7.31 -15.26
CA THR A 468 2.96 -7.09 -14.01
C THR A 468 2.09 -6.86 -12.78
N ILE A 469 0.77 -6.68 -12.91
CA ILE A 469 -0.11 -6.33 -11.76
C ILE A 469 -0.57 -7.57 -10.99
N PHE A 470 -0.68 -8.73 -11.66
CA PHE A 470 -1.23 -9.97 -11.07
C PHE A 470 -0.51 -11.29 -11.44
N LEU A 471 0.56 -11.28 -12.24
CA LEU A 471 1.32 -12.51 -12.53
C LEU A 471 2.38 -12.75 -11.46
N PHE A 472 2.02 -13.45 -10.39
CA PHE A 472 2.68 -14.68 -9.90
C PHE A 472 1.99 -15.18 -8.62
N GLY A 473 1.21 -16.28 -8.73
CA GLY A 473 0.33 -16.74 -7.65
C GLY A 473 -0.01 -18.24 -7.64
N LEU A 474 0.85 -19.10 -8.21
CA LEU A 474 0.68 -20.57 -8.19
C LEU A 474 2.01 -21.25 -7.81
N MET A 475 1.91 -22.38 -7.08
CA MET A 475 3.08 -23.06 -6.50
C MET A 475 3.85 -23.92 -7.52
N PRO A 476 5.19 -23.97 -7.45
CA PRO A 476 6.01 -24.90 -8.22
C PRO A 476 6.08 -26.28 -7.54
N SER A 477 5.01 -27.07 -7.67
CA SER A 477 5.00 -28.49 -7.25
C SER A 477 4.37 -29.36 -8.35
N LEU A 478 5.01 -30.50 -8.63
CA LEU A 478 4.62 -31.54 -9.61
C LEU A 478 4.92 -31.27 -11.10
N LEU A 479 6.18 -31.00 -11.44
CA LEU A 479 6.67 -31.19 -12.83
C LEU A 479 8.18 -31.48 -12.91
N LEU A 480 8.60 -32.58 -12.27
CA LEU A 480 10.00 -33.07 -12.32
C LEU A 480 10.11 -34.60 -12.27
N LEU A 481 9.18 -35.28 -12.97
CA LEU A 481 9.29 -36.69 -13.38
C LEU A 481 8.79 -36.77 -14.84
N LEU A 482 9.47 -37.55 -15.70
CA LEU A 482 9.40 -37.59 -17.18
C LEU A 482 10.39 -36.67 -17.93
N ALA A 483 11.69 -36.96 -17.77
CA ALA A 483 12.76 -36.48 -18.65
C ALA A 483 13.78 -37.61 -18.94
N SER A 484 13.27 -38.80 -19.26
CA SER A 484 14.09 -40.01 -19.44
C SER A 484 13.39 -41.09 -20.28
N LEU A 485 13.00 -40.77 -21.53
CA LEU A 485 12.68 -41.72 -22.61
C LEU A 485 12.36 -40.94 -23.90
N SER A 486 12.96 -41.35 -25.03
CA SER A 486 12.99 -40.68 -26.35
C SER A 486 14.01 -39.54 -26.45
#